data_AF-Q8I1W0-F1
#
_entry.id   AF-Q8I1W0-F1
#
_cell.length_a   1.000
_cell.length_b   1.000
_cell.length_c   1.000
_cell.angle_alpha   90.00
_cell.angle_beta   90.00
_cell.angle_gamma   90.00
#
_symmetry.space_group_name_H-M   'P 1'
#
loop_
_entity.id
_entity.type
_entity.pdbx_description
1 polymer ?
#
loop_
_entity_poly.entity_id
_entity_poly.type
_entity_poly.pdbx_seq_one_letter_code
_entity_poly.pdbx_strand_id
1 'polypeptide(L)'
;MMFFLLTLLFFYYNNFIYVDTINTSINIRKYGNFINPTFKNKRITMILGRKVYLNTLSKNNFDVIQKKLEDIGVYPSHMEEMFVKGTGAGGQKVNKTNNCVIIKYKNNQNNNIIIKCHKYRCLQNNRIYARELLYKKITSLKEKAEREIIHKEEKEKRKILRLSEKEKNESINFKKRRSEIKKDRQKRIKYEDL
;
A
#
# COMPACT_ATOMS: atom_id res chain seq x y z
N MET A 1 33.17 -20.23 -50.10
CA MET A 1 32.04 -21.20 -50.12
C MET A 1 31.48 -21.50 -48.73
N MET A 2 32.27 -21.94 -47.75
CA MET A 2 31.77 -22.28 -46.39
C MET A 2 31.01 -21.13 -45.68
N PHE A 3 31.51 -19.90 -45.73
CA PHE A 3 30.82 -18.75 -45.13
C PHE A 3 29.45 -18.47 -45.75
N PHE A 4 29.34 -18.60 -47.08
CA PHE A 4 28.09 -18.37 -47.80
C PHE A 4 27.03 -19.44 -47.47
N LEU A 5 27.46 -20.69 -47.27
CA LEU A 5 26.59 -21.77 -46.82
C LEU A 5 26.13 -21.56 -45.37
N LEU A 6 27.01 -21.09 -44.49
CA LEU A 6 26.68 -20.81 -43.09
C LEU A 6 25.67 -19.67 -42.94
N THR A 7 25.82 -18.59 -43.71
CA THR A 7 24.86 -17.46 -43.70
C THR A 7 23.51 -17.87 -44.26
N LEU A 8 23.49 -18.73 -45.29
CA LEU A 8 22.26 -19.29 -45.85
C LEU A 8 21.53 -20.16 -44.82
N LEU A 9 22.25 -20.98 -44.06
CA LEU A 9 21.72 -21.83 -42.98
C LEU A 9 21.14 -20.99 -41.84
N PHE A 10 21.84 -19.92 -41.43
CA PHE A 10 21.36 -19.00 -40.40
C PHE A 10 20.10 -18.26 -40.85
N PHE A 11 20.05 -17.80 -42.10
CA PHE A 11 18.86 -17.18 -42.67
C PHE A 11 17.68 -18.15 -42.70
N TYR A 12 17.90 -19.40 -43.12
CA TYR A 12 16.89 -20.46 -43.08
C TYR A 12 16.36 -20.72 -41.66
N TYR A 13 17.25 -20.81 -40.67
CA TYR A 13 16.86 -21.05 -39.28
C TYR A 13 16.01 -19.90 -38.70
N ASN A 14 16.40 -18.65 -38.94
CA ASN A 14 15.62 -17.49 -38.50
C ASN A 14 14.22 -17.45 -39.17
N ASN A 15 14.14 -17.77 -40.46
CA ASN A 15 12.86 -17.86 -41.16
C ASN A 15 11.99 -19.00 -40.59
N PHE A 16 12.57 -20.14 -40.24
CA PHE A 16 11.86 -21.26 -39.62
C PHE A 16 11.25 -20.87 -38.26
N ILE A 17 12.04 -20.25 -37.37
CA ILE A 17 11.55 -19.76 -36.07
C ILE A 17 10.44 -18.72 -36.27
N TYR A 18 10.58 -17.80 -37.22
CA TYR A 18 9.56 -16.79 -37.51
C TYR A 18 8.23 -17.42 -37.96
N VAL A 19 8.28 -18.39 -38.88
CA VAL A 19 7.09 -19.13 -39.34
C VAL A 19 6.43 -19.89 -38.19
N ASP A 20 7.21 -20.53 -37.31
CA ASP A 20 6.69 -21.22 -36.12
C ASP A 20 5.99 -20.27 -35.14
N THR A 21 6.56 -19.07 -34.91
CA THR A 21 5.90 -18.06 -34.06
C THR A 21 4.57 -17.58 -34.66
N ILE A 22 4.49 -17.44 -35.99
CA ILE A 22 3.25 -17.08 -36.66
C ILE A 22 2.23 -18.21 -36.54
N ASN A 23 2.63 -19.45 -36.84
CA ASN A 23 1.76 -20.62 -36.79
C ASN A 23 1.21 -20.88 -35.37
N THR A 24 2.05 -20.73 -34.34
CA THR A 24 1.62 -20.83 -32.94
C THR A 24 0.63 -19.72 -32.57
N SER A 25 0.85 -18.48 -32.98
CA SER A 25 -0.09 -17.37 -32.75
C SER A 25 -1.44 -17.58 -33.46
N ILE A 26 -1.42 -18.12 -34.68
CA ILE A 26 -2.63 -18.47 -35.45
C ILE A 26 -3.36 -19.61 -34.77
N ASN A 27 -2.66 -20.67 -34.31
CA ASN A 27 -3.26 -21.78 -33.57
C ASN A 27 -3.90 -21.32 -32.26
N ILE A 28 -3.19 -20.49 -31.47
CA ILE A 28 -3.75 -19.90 -30.24
C ILE A 28 -5.02 -19.11 -30.55
N ARG A 29 -5.06 -18.35 -31.65
CA ARG A 29 -6.27 -17.60 -32.03
C ARG A 29 -7.40 -18.51 -32.53
N LYS A 30 -7.08 -19.58 -33.27
CA LYS A 30 -8.04 -20.51 -33.88
C LYS A 30 -8.70 -21.43 -32.84
N TYR A 31 -7.94 -21.85 -31.82
CA TYR A 31 -8.42 -22.74 -30.75
C TYR A 31 -8.65 -22.03 -29.40
N GLY A 32 -8.12 -20.82 -29.19
CA GLY A 32 -8.23 -20.08 -27.94
C GLY A 32 -9.66 -19.65 -27.58
N ASN A 33 -10.58 -19.65 -28.55
CA ASN A 33 -12.00 -19.40 -28.30
C ASN A 33 -12.70 -20.58 -27.57
N PHE A 34 -12.05 -21.75 -27.42
CA PHE A 34 -12.53 -22.84 -26.57
C PHE A 34 -12.16 -22.67 -25.08
N ILE A 35 -11.45 -21.59 -24.72
CA ILE A 35 -11.38 -21.15 -23.33
C ILE A 35 -12.73 -20.52 -22.99
N ASN A 36 -13.70 -21.39 -22.69
CA ASN A 36 -15.04 -21.06 -22.22
C ASN A 36 -14.94 -19.98 -21.12
N PRO A 37 -15.48 -18.76 -21.32
CA PRO A 37 -15.52 -17.75 -20.26
C PRO A 37 -16.52 -18.09 -19.14
N THR A 38 -17.11 -19.29 -19.14
CA THR A 38 -18.08 -19.73 -18.13
C THR A 38 -17.45 -20.26 -16.85
N PHE A 39 -16.12 -20.40 -16.76
CA PHE A 39 -15.48 -20.44 -15.45
C PHE A 39 -15.19 -19.01 -15.02
N LYS A 40 -16.23 -18.38 -14.46
CA LYS A 40 -16.17 -17.21 -13.57
C LYS A 40 -15.16 -17.51 -12.46
N ASN A 41 -13.88 -17.30 -12.80
CA ASN A 41 -12.71 -17.73 -12.05
C ASN A 41 -12.50 -16.79 -10.86
N LYS A 42 -13.46 -16.80 -9.93
CA LYS A 42 -13.39 -16.17 -8.60
C LYS A 42 -12.17 -16.66 -7.80
N ARG A 43 -11.49 -17.72 -8.26
CA ARG A 43 -10.26 -18.27 -7.68
C ARG A 43 -8.97 -17.67 -8.24
N ILE A 44 -8.90 -17.19 -9.49
CA ILE A 44 -7.65 -16.66 -10.06
C ILE A 44 -7.36 -15.24 -9.56
N THR A 45 -8.39 -14.40 -9.39
CA THR A 45 -8.20 -13.04 -8.82
C THR A 45 -7.76 -13.06 -7.35
N MET A 46 -7.89 -14.19 -6.65
CA MET A 46 -7.38 -14.34 -5.29
C MET A 46 -5.85 -14.47 -5.23
N ILE A 47 -5.17 -14.82 -6.33
CA ILE A 47 -3.72 -15.05 -6.31
C ILE A 47 -2.95 -13.72 -6.21
N LEU A 48 -3.42 -12.66 -6.89
CA LEU A 48 -2.73 -11.36 -6.91
C LEU A 48 -2.76 -10.63 -5.55
N GLY A 49 -3.74 -10.95 -4.70
CA GLY A 49 -3.86 -10.36 -3.34
C GLY A 49 -3.48 -11.30 -2.20
N ARG A 50 -3.11 -12.56 -2.48
CA ARG A 50 -2.83 -13.54 -1.43
C ARG A 50 -1.46 -13.22 -0.81
N LYS A 51 -1.50 -12.69 0.42
CA LYS A 51 -0.31 -12.41 1.24
C LYS A 51 0.55 -13.68 1.38
N VAL A 52 1.79 -13.63 0.87
CA VAL A 52 2.70 -14.79 0.76
C VAL A 52 3.00 -15.41 2.12
N TYR A 53 3.13 -14.60 3.18
CA TYR A 53 3.37 -15.10 4.54
C TYR A 53 2.30 -16.08 5.05
N LEU A 54 1.05 -16.02 4.55
CA LEU A 54 -0.03 -16.94 4.95
C LEU A 54 0.20 -18.38 4.48
N ASN A 55 1.04 -18.57 3.45
CA ASN A 55 1.33 -19.90 2.93
C ASN A 55 2.31 -20.67 3.84
N THR A 56 3.07 -19.97 4.68
CA THR A 56 4.02 -20.62 5.58
C THR A 56 3.41 -20.80 6.96
N LEU A 57 3.06 -22.03 7.31
CA LEU A 57 2.56 -22.42 8.62
C LEU A 57 3.70 -22.48 9.66
N SER A 58 4.51 -21.42 9.79
CA SER A 58 5.46 -21.36 10.91
C SER A 58 4.69 -21.13 12.21
N LYS A 59 4.92 -21.99 13.21
CA LYS A 59 4.33 -21.85 14.56
C LYS A 59 4.91 -20.67 15.33
N ASN A 60 6.07 -20.14 14.92
CA ASN A 60 6.73 -19.05 15.62
C ASN A 60 6.19 -17.69 15.15
N ASN A 61 5.53 -16.98 16.07
CA ASN A 61 5.01 -15.62 15.81
C ASN A 61 6.10 -14.65 15.31
N PHE A 62 7.35 -14.86 15.71
CA PHE A 62 8.49 -14.05 15.26
C PHE A 62 8.79 -14.22 13.77
N ASP A 63 8.81 -15.45 13.27
CA ASP A 63 9.09 -15.73 11.86
C ASP A 63 7.93 -15.22 10.98
N VAL A 64 6.70 -15.35 11.47
CA VAL A 64 5.51 -14.83 10.80
C VAL A 64 5.59 -13.31 10.64
N ILE A 65 6.03 -12.56 11.67
CA ILE A 65 6.15 -11.11 11.55
C ILE A 65 7.34 -10.69 10.68
N GLN A 66 8.44 -11.45 10.67
CA GLN A 66 9.54 -11.20 9.73
C GLN A 66 9.09 -11.35 8.28
N LYS A 67 8.40 -12.43 7.96
CA LYS A 67 7.84 -12.64 6.60
C LYS A 67 6.85 -11.56 6.20
N LYS A 68 6.00 -11.10 7.13
CA LYS A 68 5.11 -9.95 6.90
C LYS A 68 5.88 -8.67 6.52
N LEU A 69 7.05 -8.46 7.12
CA LEU A 69 7.92 -7.33 6.80
C LEU A 69 8.61 -7.52 5.44
N GLU A 70 9.09 -8.72 5.15
CA GLU A 70 9.69 -9.07 3.85
C GLU A 70 8.70 -8.87 2.70
N ASP A 71 7.44 -9.30 2.88
CA ASP A 71 6.36 -9.13 1.91
C ASP A 71 6.11 -7.65 1.55
N ILE A 72 6.42 -6.70 2.45
CA ILE A 72 6.31 -5.25 2.18
C ILE A 72 7.64 -4.60 1.74
N GLY A 73 8.69 -5.40 1.50
CA GLY A 73 10.03 -4.98 1.08
C GLY A 73 10.95 -4.57 2.22
N VAL A 74 10.64 -4.93 3.46
CA VAL A 74 11.43 -4.59 4.65
C VAL A 74 12.25 -5.81 5.06
N TYR A 75 13.53 -5.79 4.73
CA TYR A 75 14.47 -6.85 5.07
C TYR A 75 15.21 -6.57 6.39
N PRO A 76 15.73 -7.60 7.07
CA PRO A 76 16.54 -7.43 8.28
C PRO A 76 17.75 -6.48 8.10
N SER A 77 18.35 -6.43 6.92
CA SER A 77 19.46 -5.53 6.58
C SER A 77 19.11 -4.03 6.68
N HIS A 78 17.83 -3.67 6.55
CA HIS A 78 17.36 -2.29 6.63
C HIS A 78 17.06 -1.86 8.07
N MET A 79 17.22 -2.75 9.06
CA MET A 79 16.82 -2.54 10.44
C MET A 79 17.98 -2.78 11.40
N GLU A 80 18.22 -1.82 12.28
CA GLU A 80 19.09 -2.00 13.44
C GLU A 80 18.22 -2.24 14.68
N GLU A 81 18.39 -3.39 15.33
CA GLU A 81 17.69 -3.75 16.57
C GLU A 81 18.65 -3.59 17.77
N MET A 82 18.21 -2.88 18.80
CA MET A 82 18.94 -2.64 20.05
C MET A 82 18.08 -3.02 21.25
N PHE A 83 18.70 -3.57 22.29
CA PHE A 83 18.03 -3.91 23.54
C PHE A 83 18.51 -3.01 24.67
N VAL A 84 17.58 -2.32 25.31
CA VAL A 84 17.86 -1.36 26.38
C VAL A 84 17.04 -1.70 27.63
N LYS A 85 17.42 -1.10 28.76
CA LYS A 85 16.59 -1.16 29.97
C LYS A 85 15.24 -0.47 29.73
N GLY A 86 14.21 -0.99 30.38
CA GLY A 86 12.90 -0.35 30.39
C GLY A 86 12.91 1.02 31.06
N THR A 87 11.86 1.80 30.84
CA THR A 87 11.68 3.12 31.47
C THR A 87 10.34 3.18 32.21
N GLY A 88 10.26 3.97 33.28
CA GLY A 88 9.02 4.20 34.05
C GLY A 88 9.02 3.57 35.44
N ALA A 89 7.90 3.72 36.15
CA ALA A 89 7.69 3.10 37.47
C ALA A 89 7.73 1.57 37.32
N GLY A 90 8.79 0.95 37.79
CA GLY A 90 9.03 -0.47 37.61
C GLY A 90 9.77 -1.07 38.79
N GLY A 91 9.50 -2.35 39.05
CA GLY A 91 10.23 -3.11 40.07
C GLY A 91 11.58 -3.62 39.57
N GLN A 92 12.15 -4.59 40.30
CA GLN A 92 13.45 -5.18 40.00
C GLN A 92 13.62 -5.63 38.53
N LYS A 93 12.54 -6.09 37.88
CA LYS A 93 12.59 -6.53 36.48
C LYS A 93 12.94 -5.41 35.51
N VAL A 94 12.37 -4.21 35.67
CA VAL A 94 12.60 -3.08 34.76
C VAL A 94 14.03 -2.57 34.93
N ASN A 95 14.53 -2.53 36.17
CA ASN A 95 15.85 -1.99 36.50
C ASN A 95 17.01 -2.94 36.15
N LYS A 96 16.76 -4.26 36.17
CA LYS A 96 17.79 -5.30 35.97
C LYS A 96 17.80 -5.93 34.58
N THR A 97 16.75 -5.82 33.76
CA THR A 97 16.67 -6.55 32.48
C THR A 97 16.51 -5.64 31.27
N ASN A 98 17.28 -5.93 30.21
CA ASN A 98 17.23 -5.22 28.94
C ASN A 98 16.13 -5.81 28.06
N ASN A 99 14.87 -5.61 28.46
CA ASN A 99 13.71 -6.13 27.74
C ASN A 99 13.07 -5.13 26.78
N CYS A 100 13.44 -3.84 26.84
CA CYS A 100 12.96 -2.80 25.93
C CYS A 100 13.69 -2.93 24.59
N VAL A 101 12.92 -2.93 23.50
CA VAL A 101 13.43 -3.08 22.14
C VAL A 101 13.38 -1.74 21.44
N ILE A 102 14.48 -1.34 20.81
CA ILE A 102 14.55 -0.19 19.92
C ILE A 102 14.85 -0.72 18.52
N ILE A 103 14.00 -0.40 17.55
CA ILE A 103 14.22 -0.69 16.13
C ILE A 103 14.44 0.64 15.42
N LYS A 104 15.59 0.77 14.76
CA LYS A 104 15.86 1.86 13.82
C LYS A 104 15.77 1.31 12.41
N TYR A 105 14.73 1.69 11.69
CA TYR A 105 14.55 1.36 10.28
C TYR A 105 15.10 2.50 9.43
N LYS A 106 16.11 2.19 8.63
CA LYS A 106 16.73 3.11 7.67
C LYS A 106 16.25 2.73 6.28
N ASN A 107 15.63 3.68 5.59
CA ASN A 107 15.27 3.54 4.18
C ASN A 107 16.07 4.55 3.37
N ASN A 108 16.35 4.23 2.11
CA ASN A 108 17.09 5.07 1.17
C ASN A 108 16.42 6.43 0.93
N GLN A 109 15.10 6.53 1.16
CA GLN A 109 14.29 7.74 0.96
C GLN A 109 14.21 8.67 2.19
N ASN A 110 15.28 8.82 2.98
CA ASN A 110 15.40 9.71 4.17
C ASN A 110 14.33 9.56 5.28
N ASN A 111 13.37 8.65 5.14
CA ASN A 111 12.32 8.38 6.10
C ASN A 111 12.81 7.39 7.16
N ASN A 112 13.59 7.89 8.11
CA ASN A 112 14.06 7.10 9.25
C ASN A 112 12.92 6.88 10.25
N ILE A 113 12.59 5.63 10.54
CA ILE A 113 11.57 5.27 11.51
C ILE A 113 12.25 4.65 12.72
N ILE A 114 12.11 5.29 13.88
CA ILE A 114 12.62 4.78 15.15
C ILE A 114 11.42 4.35 16.00
N ILE A 115 11.44 3.10 16.46
CA ILE A 115 10.40 2.52 17.31
C ILE A 115 11.05 2.07 18.60
N LYS A 116 10.58 2.62 19.73
CA LYS A 116 10.90 2.14 21.07
C LYS A 116 9.71 1.36 21.61
N CYS A 117 9.94 0.16 22.10
CA CYS A 117 8.91 -0.75 22.59
C CYS A 117 9.28 -1.37 23.93
N HIS A 118 8.45 -1.11 24.94
CA HIS A 118 8.53 -1.72 26.26
C HIS A 118 7.12 -2.07 26.75
N LYS A 119 6.46 -3.03 26.08
CA LYS A 119 5.05 -3.36 26.35
C LYS A 119 4.89 -4.56 27.28
N TYR A 120 5.73 -5.57 27.10
CA TYR A 120 5.68 -6.86 27.79
C TYR A 120 6.89 -7.06 28.70
N ARG A 121 6.73 -7.98 29.66
CA ARG A 121 7.82 -8.41 30.55
C ARG A 121 8.93 -9.14 29.78
N CYS A 122 8.55 -9.96 28.81
CA CYS A 122 9.45 -10.81 28.04
C CYS A 122 10.03 -10.07 26.83
N LEU A 123 11.35 -10.20 26.61
CA LEU A 123 12.06 -9.58 25.49
C LEU A 123 11.48 -10.03 24.15
N GLN A 124 11.30 -11.34 23.95
CA GLN A 124 10.81 -11.89 22.68
C GLN A 124 9.43 -11.33 22.27
N ASN A 125 8.52 -11.15 23.24
CA ASN A 125 7.22 -10.55 22.97
C ASN A 125 7.36 -9.08 22.56
N ASN A 126 8.28 -8.33 23.19
CA ASN A 126 8.58 -6.96 22.77
C ASN A 126 9.20 -6.92 21.36
N ARG A 127 10.03 -7.90 20.98
CA ARG A 127 10.62 -7.98 19.64
C ARG A 127 9.58 -8.20 18.56
N ILE A 128 8.60 -9.08 18.82
CA ILE A 128 7.48 -9.34 17.92
C ILE A 128 6.62 -8.09 17.79
N TYR A 129 6.21 -7.51 18.93
CA TYR A 129 5.34 -6.34 18.94
C TYR A 129 6.00 -5.09 18.34
N ALA A 130 7.31 -4.88 18.54
CA ALA A 130 8.05 -3.80 17.90
C ALA A 130 8.03 -3.93 16.37
N ARG A 131 8.17 -5.15 15.84
CA ARG A 131 8.06 -5.43 14.39
C ARG A 131 6.63 -5.26 13.88
N GLU A 132 5.62 -5.62 14.65
CA GLU A 132 4.22 -5.33 14.32
C GLU A 132 3.93 -3.83 14.25
N LEU A 133 4.47 -3.05 15.19
CA LEU A 133 4.38 -1.59 15.14
C LEU A 133 5.08 -1.03 13.90
N LEU A 134 6.24 -1.57 13.54
CA LEU A 134 6.95 -1.17 12.33
C LEU A 134 6.13 -1.44 11.07
N TYR A 135 5.60 -2.65 10.94
CA TYR A 135 4.75 -3.05 9.83
C TYR A 135 3.54 -2.10 9.70
N LYS A 136 2.84 -1.83 10.82
CA LYS A 136 1.68 -0.92 10.84
C LYS A 136 2.07 0.50 10.43
N LYS A 137 3.20 1.01 10.93
CA LYS A 137 3.66 2.37 10.63
C LYS A 137 3.97 2.52 9.14
N ILE A 138 4.71 1.58 8.56
CA ILE A 138 5.07 1.60 7.14
C ILE A 138 3.83 1.46 6.25
N THR A 139 2.95 0.52 6.57
CA THR A 139 1.70 0.31 5.81
C THR A 139 0.82 1.56 5.84
N SER A 140 0.64 2.17 7.02
CA SER A 140 -0.14 3.40 7.17
C SER A 140 0.44 4.57 6.36
N LEU A 141 1.77 4.68 6.28
CA LEU A 141 2.42 5.70 5.44
C LEU A 141 2.19 5.45 3.95
N LYS A 142 2.28 4.20 3.49
CA LYS A 142 1.97 3.82 2.09
C LYS A 142 0.52 4.14 1.73
N GLU A 143 -0.44 3.71 2.56
CA GLU A 143 -1.87 3.97 2.37
C GLU A 143 -2.22 5.47 2.39
N LYS A 144 -1.51 6.25 3.22
CA LYS A 144 -1.68 7.70 3.25
C LYS A 144 -1.22 8.34 1.93
N ALA A 145 -0.04 7.95 1.44
CA ALA A 145 0.49 8.46 0.17
C ALA A 145 -0.41 8.10 -1.03
N GLU A 146 -0.90 6.85 -1.08
CA GLU A 146 -1.84 6.42 -2.13
C GLU A 146 -3.15 7.23 -2.10
N ARG A 147 -3.74 7.42 -0.91
CA ARG A 147 -4.93 8.26 -0.76
C ARG A 147 -4.71 9.70 -1.17
N GLU A 148 -3.53 10.27 -0.89
CA GLU A 148 -3.19 11.64 -1.29
C GLU A 148 -3.10 11.79 -2.81
N ILE A 149 -2.53 10.80 -3.50
CA ILE A 149 -2.48 10.77 -4.97
C ILE A 149 -3.89 10.70 -5.56
N ILE A 150 -4.70 9.74 -5.10
CA ILE A 150 -6.09 9.57 -5.55
C ILE A 150 -6.90 10.85 -5.30
N HIS A 151 -6.78 11.45 -4.11
CA HIS A 151 -7.48 12.67 -3.76
C HIS A 151 -7.06 13.85 -4.65
N LYS A 152 -5.78 13.96 -5.00
CA LYS A 152 -5.28 14.99 -5.92
C LYS A 152 -5.87 14.82 -7.32
N GLU A 153 -5.85 13.61 -7.86
CA GLU A 153 -6.46 13.32 -9.17
C GLU A 153 -7.96 13.60 -9.18
N GLU A 154 -8.68 13.19 -8.15
CA GLU A 154 -10.11 13.46 -8.00
C GLU A 154 -10.39 14.96 -7.87
N LYS A 155 -9.54 15.71 -7.16
CA LYS A 155 -9.63 17.17 -7.06
C LYS A 155 -9.44 17.85 -8.42
N GLU A 156 -8.48 17.40 -9.22
CA GLU A 156 -8.29 17.94 -10.58
C GLU A 156 -9.48 17.59 -11.49
N LYS A 157 -10.00 16.36 -11.43
CA LYS A 157 -11.23 15.97 -12.13
C LYS A 157 -12.41 16.87 -11.73
N ARG A 158 -12.63 17.13 -10.44
CA ARG A 158 -13.68 18.02 -9.95
C ARG A 158 -13.56 19.47 -10.45
N LYS A 159 -12.36 19.98 -10.71
CA LYS A 159 -12.18 21.33 -11.27
C LYS A 159 -12.56 21.40 -12.75
N ILE A 160 -12.27 20.34 -13.50
CA ILE A 160 -12.55 20.26 -14.95
C ILE A 160 -14.04 19.99 -15.18
N LEU A 161 -14.66 19.19 -14.31
CA LEU A 161 -16.09 18.89 -14.39
C LEU A 161 -16.92 20.17 -14.20
N ARG A 162 -17.81 20.44 -15.16
CA ARG A 162 -18.82 21.49 -15.02
C ARG A 162 -19.85 21.04 -13.98
N LEU A 163 -20.18 21.91 -13.03
CA LEU A 163 -21.27 21.66 -12.09
C LEU A 163 -22.58 21.46 -12.87
N SER A 164 -23.37 20.48 -12.44
CA SER A 164 -24.74 20.32 -12.91
C SER A 164 -25.59 21.54 -12.55
N GLU A 165 -26.65 21.77 -13.29
CA GLU A 165 -27.54 22.92 -13.05
C GLU A 165 -28.16 22.90 -11.64
N LYS A 166 -28.44 21.69 -11.13
CA LYS A 166 -28.90 21.48 -9.76
C LYS A 166 -27.87 21.95 -8.72
N GLU A 167 -26.60 21.56 -8.87
CA GLU A 167 -25.54 21.95 -7.93
C GLU A 167 -25.24 23.46 -7.98
N LYS A 168 -25.31 24.07 -9.16
CA LYS A 168 -25.21 25.54 -9.29
C LYS A 168 -26.33 26.23 -8.51
N ASN A 169 -27.58 25.79 -8.69
CA ASN A 169 -28.74 26.35 -8.00
C ASN A 169 -28.65 26.16 -6.48
N GLU A 170 -28.18 24.99 -6.03
CA GLU A 170 -27.92 24.73 -4.61
C GLU A 170 -26.85 25.67 -4.04
N SER A 171 -25.75 25.89 -4.77
CA SER A 171 -24.70 26.85 -4.38
C SER A 171 -25.23 28.29 -4.27
N ILE A 172 -26.06 28.72 -5.23
CA ILE A 172 -26.71 30.03 -5.22
C ILE A 172 -27.65 30.16 -4.02
N ASN A 173 -28.50 29.16 -3.78
CA ASN A 173 -29.45 29.14 -2.66
C ASN A 173 -28.75 29.15 -1.30
N PHE A 174 -27.66 28.40 -1.16
CA PHE A 174 -26.81 28.44 0.03
C PHE A 174 -26.23 29.84 0.27
N LYS A 175 -25.73 30.51 -0.79
CA LYS A 175 -25.20 31.89 -0.69
C LYS A 175 -26.29 32.90 -0.29
N LYS A 176 -27.49 32.79 -0.87
CA LYS A 176 -28.66 33.62 -0.51
C LYS A 176 -29.02 33.46 0.97
N ARG A 177 -29.24 32.22 1.42
CA ARG A 177 -29.54 31.89 2.82
C ARG A 177 -28.47 32.40 3.77
N ARG A 178 -27.18 32.21 3.44
CA ARG A 178 -26.06 32.70 4.26
C ARG A 178 -26.02 34.23 4.31
N SER A 179 -26.40 34.92 3.23
CA SER A 179 -26.53 36.38 3.21
C SER A 179 -27.69 36.87 4.07
N GLU A 180 -28.83 36.19 4.06
CA GLU A 180 -29.99 36.52 4.89
C GLU A 180 -29.64 36.41 6.37
N ILE A 181 -29.03 35.29 6.80
CA ILE A 181 -28.58 35.11 8.19
C ILE A 181 -27.55 36.20 8.58
N LYS A 182 -26.66 36.61 7.66
CA LYS A 182 -25.72 37.71 7.90
C LYS A 182 -26.41 39.06 8.11
N LYS A 183 -27.43 39.38 7.29
CA LYS A 183 -28.22 40.62 7.42
C LYS A 183 -29.02 40.63 8.71
N ASP A 184 -29.60 39.50 9.08
CA ASP A 184 -30.39 39.37 10.31
C ASP A 184 -29.54 39.65 11.55
N ARG A 185 -28.31 39.09 11.61
CA ARG A 185 -27.34 39.42 12.66
C ARG A 185 -26.92 40.90 12.71
N GLN A 186 -27.05 41.63 11.61
CA GLN A 186 -26.70 43.05 11.54
C GLN A 186 -27.85 43.97 11.97
N LYS A 187 -29.10 43.46 12.01
CA LYS A 187 -30.21 44.24 12.54
C LYS A 187 -29.91 44.57 14.00
N ARG A 188 -29.84 45.86 14.32
CA ARG A 188 -29.95 46.30 15.71
C ARG A 188 -31.36 45.98 16.17
N ILE A 189 -31.49 45.14 17.19
CA ILE A 189 -32.75 45.02 17.93
C ILE A 189 -32.97 46.39 18.59
N LYS A 190 -34.01 47.10 18.16
CA LYS A 190 -34.48 48.27 18.92
C LYS A 190 -35.32 47.77 20.07
N TYR A 191 -35.23 48.43 21.23
CA TYR A 191 -36.04 48.09 22.40
C TYR A 191 -37.55 48.16 22.14
N GLU A 192 -37.98 48.88 21.11
CA GLU A 192 -39.37 49.00 20.67
C GLU A 192 -39.92 47.75 19.94
N ASP A 193 -39.05 46.83 19.48
CA ASP A 193 -39.41 45.65 18.68
C ASP A 193 -39.54 44.33 19.50
N LEU A 194 -39.33 44.38 20.83
CA LEU A 194 -39.44 43.24 21.77
C LEU A 194 -40.80 43.23 22.48
#